data_AF-A0AAW6TZR4-F1
#
_entry.id   AF-A0AAW6TZR4-F1
#
_cell.length_a   1.000
_cell.length_b   1.000
_cell.length_c   1.000
_cell.angle_alpha   90.00
_cell.angle_beta   90.00
_cell.angle_gamma   90.00
#
_symmetry.space_group_name_H-M   'P 1'
#
loop_
_entity.id
_entity.type
_entity.pdbx_description
1 polymer ?
#
loop_
_entity_poly.entity_id
_entity_poly.type
_entity_poly.pdbx_seq_one_letter_code
_entity_poly.pdbx_strand_id
1 'polypeptide(L)'
;MNEDKENTTVRITHVTLNLTPNVGDDDCLLYIRVVPDGQDGAVVYARSLLPDEQDDGQPILLRCTLGERLTFRPGAIRLSIEDADRLSKPEADGYRPITNTVWTWLRLWPVSNEGLFHYLLASARRLDGTHMLFADMKRVMNDASGGFVALRGQFFHALSAAEILIVALGRSIHLLDGLAKKFSAPVPLPTSIDSKRQTIRELRNAFEHIDDRALGQVRGRPDPNALTVFDQRSFVQKGKLTYAEHNLSIDDDVIQMLIDGRQYIKDVTAYFVGDAKQLNAPIHFFGSSPDAVASDGQQVKGPLCTGDRLGKTHVKASEFRFAVGAPNTRRSSVWKVWTRKSDIYIQSRMMGYSTKVSLHESGQCQWSMTSEWVRKAQPRTADRHMVHWRLQKPAGRQAIHVFRIAIPESELRQVETNERLTRVRWITAPAEQAAIFVECYLTPPTGEAPHADLPYDHLASLRLADSRWFVLLAHEVPVPSDVAVRLGAARSEIIAMAQNAGIQPKPQYRAVGFVNFDDPNLKGMIELVPCQGH
;
A
#
# COMPACT_ATOMS: atom_id res chain seq x y z
N MET A 1 10.60 -50.20 -13.55
CA MET A 1 9.60 -49.43 -12.79
C MET A 1 9.52 -48.07 -13.46
N ASN A 2 8.53 -47.88 -14.33
CA ASN A 2 8.18 -46.56 -14.83
C ASN A 2 7.45 -45.89 -13.67
N GLU A 3 8.08 -44.87 -13.06
CA GLU A 3 7.37 -43.98 -12.16
C GLU A 3 6.15 -43.45 -12.91
N ASP A 4 4.96 -43.69 -12.34
CA ASP A 4 3.72 -43.05 -12.74
C ASP A 4 3.99 -41.54 -12.74
N LYS A 5 4.13 -40.96 -13.94
CA LYS A 5 4.07 -39.50 -14.09
C LYS A 5 2.68 -39.10 -13.61
N GLU A 6 2.60 -38.69 -12.34
CA GLU A 6 1.37 -38.19 -11.74
C GLU A 6 0.74 -37.20 -12.70
N ASN A 7 -0.51 -37.48 -13.05
CA ASN A 7 -1.25 -36.75 -14.05
C ASN A 7 -1.57 -35.36 -13.47
N THR A 8 -0.69 -34.38 -13.68
CA THR A 8 -0.82 -33.03 -13.10
C THR A 8 -2.12 -32.40 -13.56
N THR A 9 -3.12 -32.45 -12.68
CA THR A 9 -4.44 -31.85 -12.90
C THR A 9 -4.47 -30.50 -12.21
N VAL A 10 -4.63 -29.44 -13.00
CA VAL A 10 -4.76 -28.08 -12.49
C VAL A 10 -6.23 -27.80 -12.20
N ARG A 11 -6.52 -27.31 -10.99
CA ARG A 11 -7.86 -26.94 -10.54
C ARG A 11 -8.04 -25.43 -10.69
N ILE A 12 -8.93 -25.00 -11.58
CA ILE A 12 -9.20 -23.58 -11.85
C ILE A 12 -10.61 -23.25 -11.37
N THR A 13 -10.72 -22.33 -10.42
CA THR A 13 -12.02 -21.87 -9.89
C THR A 13 -12.32 -20.43 -10.31
N HIS A 14 -11.29 -19.62 -10.54
CA HIS A 14 -11.44 -18.20 -10.84
C HIS A 14 -10.47 -17.81 -11.95
N VAL A 15 -10.83 -16.76 -12.68
CA VAL A 15 -9.93 -16.03 -13.57
C VAL A 15 -9.86 -14.58 -13.12
N THR A 16 -8.70 -13.95 -13.29
CA THR A 16 -8.51 -12.53 -12.96
C THR A 16 -8.46 -11.70 -14.22
N LEU A 17 -9.01 -10.49 -14.14
CA LEU A 17 -8.86 -9.44 -15.14
C LEU A 17 -7.97 -8.35 -14.55
N ASN A 18 -6.84 -8.10 -15.21
CA ASN A 18 -5.98 -6.97 -14.91
C ASN A 18 -6.56 -5.71 -15.56
N LEU A 19 -6.64 -4.62 -14.81
CA LEU A 19 -7.14 -3.33 -15.31
C LEU A 19 -6.13 -2.57 -16.16
N THR A 20 -4.87 -3.00 -16.12
CA THR A 20 -3.81 -2.48 -16.98
C THR A 20 -3.35 -3.57 -17.93
N PRO A 21 -2.66 -3.20 -19.03
CA PRO A 21 -2.07 -4.17 -19.95
C PRO A 21 -1.03 -5.09 -19.29
N ASN A 22 -0.71 -4.87 -18.02
CA ASN A 22 0.47 -5.41 -17.42
C ASN A 22 0.15 -6.27 -16.19
N VAL A 23 0.49 -7.56 -16.28
CA VAL A 23 0.16 -8.55 -15.26
C VAL A 23 1.14 -8.42 -14.09
N GLY A 24 0.63 -8.29 -12.85
CA GLY A 24 1.45 -8.25 -11.65
C GLY A 24 1.90 -6.86 -11.17
N ASP A 25 1.37 -5.79 -11.77
CA ASP A 25 1.32 -4.49 -11.11
C ASP A 25 0.41 -4.57 -9.88
N ASP A 26 0.62 -3.68 -8.91
CA ASP A 26 -0.20 -3.45 -7.71
C ASP A 26 -1.60 -2.88 -8.07
N ASP A 27 -2.18 -3.44 -9.13
CA ASP A 27 -3.40 -3.03 -9.77
C ASP A 27 -4.60 -3.76 -9.16
N CYS A 28 -5.75 -3.10 -9.21
CA CYS A 28 -6.98 -3.73 -8.75
C CYS A 28 -7.28 -4.95 -9.63
N LEU A 29 -7.23 -6.14 -9.05
CA LEU A 29 -7.61 -7.39 -9.71
C LEU A 29 -9.11 -7.61 -9.54
N LEU A 30 -9.83 -7.70 -10.65
CA LEU A 30 -11.18 -8.23 -10.64
C LEU A 30 -11.10 -9.74 -10.87
N TYR A 31 -11.45 -10.54 -9.88
CA TYR A 31 -11.55 -11.99 -10.06
C TYR A 31 -12.99 -12.40 -10.31
N ILE A 32 -13.18 -13.37 -11.20
CA ILE A 32 -14.48 -13.87 -11.63
C ILE A 32 -14.50 -15.37 -11.40
N ARG A 33 -15.57 -15.87 -10.78
CA ARG A 33 -15.82 -17.30 -10.66
C ARG A 33 -16.09 -17.89 -12.04
N VAL A 34 -15.40 -18.97 -12.40
CA VAL A 34 -15.57 -19.66 -13.68
C VAL A 34 -15.96 -21.12 -13.50
N VAL A 35 -16.90 -21.59 -14.32
CA VAL A 35 -17.45 -22.95 -14.25
C VAL A 35 -17.21 -23.69 -15.58
N PRO A 36 -17.18 -25.04 -15.57
CA PRO A 36 -17.07 -25.83 -16.79
C PRO A 36 -18.22 -25.54 -17.78
N ASP A 37 -17.90 -25.49 -19.08
CA ASP A 37 -18.86 -25.27 -20.18
C ASP A 37 -18.75 -26.34 -21.28
N GLY A 38 -18.38 -27.56 -20.88
CA GLY A 38 -18.19 -28.72 -21.75
C GLY A 38 -16.74 -28.96 -22.18
N GLN A 39 -16.54 -30.02 -22.96
CA GLN A 39 -15.23 -30.45 -23.46
C GLN A 39 -15.37 -30.99 -24.89
N ASP A 40 -14.42 -30.67 -25.76
CA ASP A 40 -14.29 -31.23 -27.10
C ASP A 40 -12.83 -31.67 -27.33
N GLY A 41 -12.59 -32.99 -27.25
CA GLY A 41 -11.26 -33.56 -27.28
C GLY A 41 -10.35 -32.96 -26.20
N ALA A 42 -9.26 -32.33 -26.64
CA ALA A 42 -8.29 -31.66 -25.77
C ALA A 42 -8.69 -30.22 -25.39
N VAL A 43 -9.86 -29.73 -25.78
CA VAL A 43 -10.32 -28.37 -25.44
C VAL A 43 -11.35 -28.44 -24.32
N VAL A 44 -10.99 -27.90 -23.16
CA VAL A 44 -11.89 -27.71 -22.02
C VAL A 44 -12.48 -26.32 -22.12
N TYR A 45 -13.81 -26.21 -22.23
CA TYR A 45 -14.50 -24.93 -22.28
C TYR A 45 -14.88 -24.46 -20.88
N ALA A 46 -14.84 -23.15 -20.69
CA ALA A 46 -15.28 -22.50 -19.46
C ALA A 46 -16.04 -21.20 -19.75
N ARG A 47 -16.84 -20.79 -18.76
CA ARG A 47 -17.57 -19.53 -18.73
C ARG A 47 -17.58 -18.95 -17.33
N SER A 48 -17.88 -17.67 -17.19
CA SER A 48 -18.17 -17.07 -15.88
C SER A 48 -19.46 -17.67 -15.30
N LEU A 49 -19.50 -17.81 -13.97
CA LEU A 49 -20.74 -18.07 -13.24
C LEU A 49 -21.70 -16.89 -13.49
N LEU A 50 -22.96 -17.17 -13.82
CA LEU A 50 -23.95 -16.11 -14.02
C LEU A 50 -24.38 -15.49 -12.68
N PRO A 51 -24.80 -14.20 -12.64
CA PRO A 51 -25.16 -13.54 -11.37
C PRO A 51 -26.22 -14.27 -10.54
N ASP A 52 -27.21 -14.87 -11.20
CA ASP A 52 -28.33 -15.60 -10.57
C ASP A 52 -28.11 -17.12 -10.51
N GLU A 53 -26.94 -17.60 -10.94
CA GLU A 53 -26.60 -19.02 -10.92
C GLU A 53 -25.99 -19.39 -9.56
N GLN A 54 -26.51 -20.45 -8.95
CA GLN A 54 -25.95 -20.99 -7.72
C GLN A 54 -24.57 -21.60 -7.99
N ASP A 55 -23.55 -21.18 -7.25
CA ASP A 55 -22.22 -21.80 -7.32
C ASP A 55 -22.26 -23.18 -6.64
N ASP A 56 -22.09 -24.24 -7.43
CA ASP A 56 -21.98 -25.62 -6.94
C ASP A 56 -20.56 -25.97 -6.46
N GLY A 57 -19.62 -25.02 -6.56
CA GLY A 57 -18.22 -25.17 -6.18
C GLY A 57 -17.40 -26.02 -7.15
N GLN A 58 -17.96 -26.44 -8.29
CA GLN A 58 -17.25 -27.27 -9.25
C GLN A 58 -16.11 -26.49 -9.93
N PRO A 59 -14.85 -26.93 -9.77
CA PRO A 59 -13.75 -26.32 -10.48
C PRO A 59 -13.69 -26.83 -11.92
N ILE A 60 -13.01 -26.09 -12.77
CA ILE A 60 -12.51 -26.60 -14.05
C ILE A 60 -11.27 -27.45 -13.74
N LEU A 61 -11.25 -28.68 -14.26
CA LEU A 61 -10.12 -29.58 -14.15
C LEU A 61 -9.39 -29.60 -15.49
N LEU A 62 -8.11 -29.23 -15.48
CA LEU A 62 -7.28 -29.17 -16.69
C LEU A 62 -6.10 -30.14 -16.56
N ARG A 63 -6.04 -31.16 -17.41
CA ARG A 63 -4.99 -32.16 -17.45
C ARG A 63 -3.89 -31.73 -18.43
N CYS A 64 -3.03 -30.83 -17.98
CA CYS A 64 -1.97 -30.25 -18.82
C CYS A 64 -1.05 -31.31 -19.44
N THR A 65 -0.80 -32.41 -18.71
CA THR A 65 -0.02 -33.58 -19.16
C THR A 65 -0.63 -34.30 -20.36
N LEU A 66 -1.95 -34.20 -20.57
CA LEU A 66 -2.66 -34.76 -21.73
C LEU A 66 -2.79 -33.76 -22.89
N GLY A 67 -2.16 -32.58 -22.78
CA GLY A 67 -2.24 -31.52 -23.77
C GLY A 67 -3.58 -30.78 -23.78
N GLU A 68 -4.38 -30.92 -22.71
CA GLU A 68 -5.64 -30.18 -22.59
C GLU A 68 -5.39 -28.66 -22.54
N ARG A 69 -6.30 -27.89 -23.15
CA ARG A 69 -6.26 -26.43 -23.23
C ARG A 69 -7.57 -25.85 -22.73
N LEU A 70 -7.49 -24.80 -21.93
CA LEU A 70 -8.67 -24.07 -21.47
C LEU A 70 -9.04 -23.00 -22.49
N THR A 71 -10.32 -22.93 -22.88
CA THR A 71 -10.84 -21.93 -23.80
C THR A 71 -12.13 -21.30 -23.30
N PHE A 72 -12.22 -19.98 -23.38
CA PHE A 72 -13.44 -19.21 -23.20
C PHE A 72 -13.98 -18.80 -24.57
N ARG A 73 -15.23 -19.15 -24.87
CA ARG A 73 -15.90 -18.74 -26.12
C ARG A 73 -16.20 -17.23 -26.10
N PRO A 74 -16.39 -16.59 -27.27
CA PRO A 74 -16.98 -15.25 -27.33
C PRO A 74 -18.24 -15.15 -26.47
N GLY A 75 -18.26 -14.18 -25.55
CA GLY A 75 -19.37 -13.94 -24.63
C GLY A 75 -19.40 -14.84 -23.39
N ALA A 76 -18.46 -15.78 -23.26
CA ALA A 76 -18.42 -16.72 -22.13
C ALA A 76 -17.94 -16.06 -20.83
N ILE A 77 -17.11 -15.02 -20.90
CA ILE A 77 -16.78 -14.20 -19.74
C ILE A 77 -17.74 -13.02 -19.70
N ARG A 78 -18.58 -13.03 -18.68
CA ARG A 78 -19.49 -11.93 -18.32
C ARG A 78 -19.02 -11.32 -17.02
N LEU A 79 -19.03 -10.01 -16.99
CA LEU A 79 -18.65 -9.17 -15.88
C LEU A 79 -19.83 -8.30 -15.53
N SER A 80 -20.10 -8.13 -14.25
CA SER A 80 -21.12 -7.22 -13.74
C SER A 80 -20.53 -6.28 -12.70
N ILE A 81 -21.18 -5.13 -12.50
CA ILE A 81 -20.77 -4.21 -11.42
C ILE A 81 -20.85 -4.90 -10.05
N GLU A 82 -21.72 -5.90 -9.90
CA GLU A 82 -21.80 -6.74 -8.70
C GLU A 82 -20.54 -7.57 -8.48
N ASP A 83 -19.84 -8.01 -9.52
CA ASP A 83 -18.58 -8.73 -9.38
C ASP A 83 -17.49 -7.82 -8.80
N ALA A 84 -17.43 -6.57 -9.25
CA ALA A 84 -16.56 -5.57 -8.62
C ALA A 84 -17.01 -5.25 -7.18
N ASP A 85 -18.31 -5.24 -6.93
CA ASP A 85 -18.89 -4.92 -5.63
C ASP A 85 -18.65 -6.01 -4.57
N ARG A 86 -18.59 -7.28 -4.99
CA ARG A 86 -18.25 -8.43 -4.14
C ARG A 86 -16.84 -8.34 -3.56
N LEU A 87 -15.94 -7.57 -4.18
CA LEU A 87 -14.59 -7.31 -3.64
C LEU A 87 -14.62 -6.46 -2.38
N SER A 88 -15.65 -5.63 -2.21
CA SER A 88 -15.85 -4.84 -1.00
C SER A 88 -16.45 -5.69 0.11
N LYS A 89 -15.72 -5.81 1.21
CA LYS A 89 -16.19 -6.49 2.42
C LYS A 89 -17.27 -5.64 3.11
N PRO A 90 -18.41 -6.22 3.52
CA PRO A 90 -19.36 -5.53 4.36
C PRO A 90 -18.78 -5.28 5.75
N GLU A 91 -19.05 -4.11 6.28
CA GLU A 91 -18.82 -3.74 7.67
C GLU A 91 -19.92 -4.33 8.57
N ALA A 92 -19.73 -4.26 9.89
CA ALA A 92 -20.66 -4.83 10.87
C ALA A 92 -22.08 -4.24 10.80
N ASP A 93 -22.21 -3.02 10.26
CA ASP A 93 -23.47 -2.32 10.05
C ASP A 93 -24.11 -2.58 8.67
N GLY A 94 -23.50 -3.46 7.86
CA GLY A 94 -23.97 -3.83 6.53
C GLY A 94 -23.55 -2.87 5.41
N TYR A 95 -22.93 -1.73 5.71
CA TYR A 95 -22.37 -0.86 4.69
C TYR A 95 -21.16 -1.52 4.03
N ARG A 96 -20.98 -1.27 2.73
CA ARG A 96 -19.82 -1.74 1.95
C ARG A 96 -19.21 -0.51 1.26
N PRO A 97 -17.91 -0.24 1.40
CA PRO A 97 -17.29 0.87 0.66
C PRO A 97 -17.55 0.76 -0.85
N ILE A 98 -17.98 1.85 -1.48
CA ILE A 98 -18.43 1.86 -2.89
C ILE A 98 -17.43 2.52 -3.84
N THR A 99 -16.44 3.26 -3.31
CA THR A 99 -15.43 3.95 -4.11
C THR A 99 -14.65 3.00 -5.01
N ASN A 100 -14.18 1.87 -4.46
CA ASN A 100 -13.40 0.90 -5.24
C ASN A 100 -14.26 0.23 -6.31
N THR A 101 -15.51 -0.16 -5.98
CA THR A 101 -16.47 -0.69 -6.95
C THR A 101 -16.63 0.25 -8.14
N VAL A 102 -16.94 1.52 -7.88
CA VAL A 102 -17.18 2.53 -8.92
C VAL A 102 -15.91 2.82 -9.71
N TRP A 103 -14.76 2.96 -9.05
CA TRP A 103 -13.49 3.20 -9.72
C TRP A 103 -13.13 2.03 -10.65
N THR A 104 -13.18 0.79 -10.17
CA THR A 104 -12.87 -0.41 -10.94
C THR A 104 -13.79 -0.54 -12.16
N TRP A 105 -15.10 -0.33 -11.97
CA TRP A 105 -16.07 -0.41 -13.06
C TRP A 105 -15.84 0.67 -14.14
N LEU A 106 -15.62 1.92 -13.72
CA LEU A 106 -15.36 3.01 -14.65
C LEU A 106 -13.99 2.91 -15.35
N ARG A 107 -13.03 2.20 -14.77
CA ARG A 107 -11.73 1.92 -15.41
C ARG A 107 -11.84 0.89 -16.52
N LEU A 108 -12.66 -0.13 -16.32
CA LEU A 108 -12.91 -1.17 -17.31
C LEU A 108 -13.72 -0.66 -18.50
N TRP A 109 -14.69 0.23 -18.24
CA TRP A 109 -15.55 0.80 -19.27
C TRP A 109 -15.63 2.31 -19.10
N PRO A 110 -14.71 3.06 -19.75
CA PRO A 110 -14.68 4.51 -19.66
C PRO A 110 -16.03 5.11 -20.07
N VAL A 111 -16.54 6.03 -19.25
CA VAL A 111 -17.68 6.87 -19.64
C VAL A 111 -17.22 7.92 -20.64
N SER A 112 -18.06 8.21 -21.64
CA SER A 112 -17.79 9.27 -22.63
C SER A 112 -17.76 10.68 -22.01
N ASN A 113 -18.39 10.86 -20.85
CA ASN A 113 -18.45 12.13 -20.12
C ASN A 113 -17.49 12.13 -18.93
N GLU A 114 -16.34 12.81 -19.08
CA GLU A 114 -15.33 12.95 -18.02
C GLU A 114 -15.88 13.66 -16.76
N GLY A 115 -16.81 14.60 -16.94
CA GLY A 115 -17.49 15.26 -15.82
C GLY A 115 -18.29 14.27 -14.97
N LEU A 116 -19.00 13.33 -15.61
CA LEU A 116 -19.72 12.26 -14.93
C LEU A 116 -18.77 11.33 -14.18
N PHE A 117 -17.64 10.93 -14.81
CA PHE A 117 -16.61 10.10 -14.17
C PHE A 117 -16.16 10.72 -12.83
N HIS A 118 -15.72 11.98 -12.86
CA HIS A 118 -15.24 12.67 -11.67
C HIS A 118 -16.36 12.86 -10.63
N TYR A 119 -17.59 13.08 -11.09
CA TYR A 119 -18.72 13.32 -10.19
C TYR A 119 -19.17 12.05 -9.47
N LEU A 120 -19.26 10.91 -10.17
CA LEU A 120 -19.54 9.60 -9.57
C LEU A 120 -18.48 9.24 -8.53
N LEU A 121 -17.20 9.35 -8.90
CA LEU A 121 -16.10 9.02 -7.98
C LEU A 121 -16.06 9.96 -6.77
N ALA A 122 -16.31 11.25 -6.96
CA ALA A 122 -16.39 12.20 -5.86
C ALA A 122 -17.59 11.95 -4.93
N SER A 123 -18.70 11.46 -5.47
CA SER A 123 -19.89 11.07 -4.70
C SER A 123 -19.61 9.83 -3.86
N ALA A 124 -19.05 8.78 -4.48
CA ALA A 124 -18.66 7.54 -3.83
C ALA A 124 -17.69 7.78 -2.67
N ARG A 125 -16.60 8.53 -2.93
CA ARG A 125 -15.58 8.85 -1.92
C ARG A 125 -16.13 9.62 -0.72
N ARG A 126 -17.05 10.55 -0.95
CA ARG A 126 -17.66 11.32 0.14
C ARG A 126 -18.64 10.48 0.94
N LEU A 127 -19.38 9.59 0.29
CA LEU A 127 -20.26 8.67 0.98
C LEU A 127 -19.47 7.72 1.88
N ASP A 128 -18.40 7.11 1.36
CA ASP A 128 -17.50 6.25 2.15
C ASP A 128 -16.85 7.02 3.30
N GLY A 129 -16.36 8.25 3.05
CA GLY A 129 -15.83 9.10 4.12
C GLY A 129 -16.88 9.50 5.16
N THR A 130 -18.14 9.65 4.76
CA THR A 130 -19.25 9.90 5.69
C THR A 130 -19.51 8.66 6.55
N HIS A 131 -19.50 7.46 5.95
CA HIS A 131 -19.63 6.21 6.69
C HIS A 131 -18.48 6.00 7.70
N MET A 132 -17.24 6.34 7.34
CA MET A 132 -16.11 6.28 8.29
C MET A 132 -16.34 7.14 9.53
N LEU A 133 -16.90 8.35 9.38
CA LEU A 133 -17.27 9.20 10.52
C LEU A 133 -18.38 8.60 11.37
N PHE A 134 -19.36 7.95 10.73
CA PHE A 134 -20.42 7.22 11.42
C PHE A 134 -19.85 6.06 12.25
N ALA A 135 -18.98 5.24 11.66
CA ALA A 135 -18.35 4.11 12.34
C ALA A 135 -17.48 4.58 13.53
N ASP A 136 -16.71 5.66 13.37
CA ASP A 136 -15.89 6.21 14.44
C ASP A 136 -16.72 6.75 15.61
N MET A 137 -17.78 7.51 15.31
CA MET A 137 -18.74 7.98 16.31
C MET A 137 -19.41 6.80 17.04
N LYS A 138 -19.89 5.78 16.32
CA LYS A 138 -20.50 4.58 16.92
C LYS A 138 -19.52 3.84 17.82
N ARG A 139 -18.25 3.72 17.42
CA ARG A 139 -17.19 3.12 18.23
C ARG A 139 -17.02 3.89 19.55
N VAL A 140 -16.91 5.22 19.51
CA VAL A 140 -16.81 6.04 20.73
C VAL A 140 -18.03 5.88 21.64
N MET A 141 -19.24 5.80 21.07
CA MET A 141 -20.47 5.58 21.86
C MET A 141 -20.54 4.18 22.48
N ASN A 142 -20.13 3.14 21.75
CA ASN A 142 -20.20 1.76 22.22
C ASN A 142 -19.10 1.43 23.24
N ASP A 143 -17.92 2.02 23.09
CA ASP A 143 -16.78 1.83 24.00
C ASP A 143 -16.86 2.73 25.25
N ALA A 144 -17.91 3.56 25.32
CA ALA A 144 -18.11 4.55 26.37
C ALA A 144 -18.13 3.92 27.77
N SER A 145 -17.09 4.17 28.56
CA SER A 145 -16.91 3.51 29.86
C SER A 145 -16.18 4.38 30.90
N GLY A 146 -16.20 3.95 32.16
CA GLY A 146 -15.52 4.62 33.27
C GLY A 146 -16.42 5.50 34.14
N GLY A 147 -15.81 6.30 35.03
CA GLY A 147 -16.53 7.20 35.92
C GLY A 147 -17.19 8.38 35.19
N PHE A 148 -18.10 9.09 35.87
CA PHE A 148 -18.94 10.15 35.29
C PHE A 148 -18.18 11.17 34.42
N VAL A 149 -17.01 11.65 34.88
CA VAL A 149 -16.22 12.66 34.14
C VAL A 149 -15.66 12.09 32.83
N ALA A 150 -15.15 10.86 32.85
CA ALA A 150 -14.62 10.19 31.66
C ALA A 150 -15.73 9.87 30.67
N LEU A 151 -16.88 9.39 31.16
CA LEU A 151 -18.05 9.10 30.34
C LEU A 151 -18.58 10.36 29.65
N ARG A 152 -18.66 11.49 30.38
CA ARG A 152 -19.05 12.79 29.81
C ARG A 152 -18.09 13.25 28.72
N GLY A 153 -16.77 13.07 28.91
CA GLY A 153 -15.78 13.41 27.89
C GLY A 153 -15.96 12.60 26.59
N GLN A 154 -16.26 11.31 26.72
CA GLN A 154 -16.54 10.42 25.58
C GLN A 154 -17.82 10.82 24.86
N PHE A 155 -18.88 11.20 25.58
CA PHE A 155 -20.11 11.68 24.93
C PHE A 155 -19.93 13.02 24.20
N PHE A 156 -19.14 13.95 24.74
CA PHE A 156 -18.80 15.17 23.99
C PHE A 156 -17.99 14.87 22.73
N HIS A 157 -17.08 13.90 22.79
CA HIS A 157 -16.36 13.46 21.60
C HIS A 157 -17.31 12.83 20.56
N ALA A 158 -18.19 11.92 20.99
CA ALA A 158 -19.19 11.31 20.11
C ALA A 158 -20.12 12.37 19.48
N LEU A 159 -20.55 13.37 20.25
CA LEU A 159 -21.38 14.45 19.73
C LEU A 159 -20.63 15.27 18.67
N SER A 160 -19.39 15.69 18.95
CA SER A 160 -18.59 16.44 17.98
C SER A 160 -18.38 15.64 16.69
N ALA A 161 -18.15 14.33 16.79
CA ALA A 161 -18.09 13.46 15.63
C ALA A 161 -19.43 13.38 14.87
N ALA A 162 -20.56 13.34 15.59
CA ALA A 162 -21.91 13.36 15.01
C ALA A 162 -22.20 14.67 14.25
N GLU A 163 -21.72 15.81 14.74
CA GLU A 163 -21.87 17.10 14.05
C GLU A 163 -21.14 17.10 12.70
N ILE A 164 -19.87 16.66 12.69
CA ILE A 164 -19.06 16.54 11.46
C ILE A 164 -19.68 15.52 10.51
N LEU A 165 -20.20 14.41 11.05
CA LEU A 165 -20.92 13.39 10.29
C LEU A 165 -22.13 13.98 9.56
N ILE A 166 -22.97 14.79 10.21
CA ILE A 166 -24.14 15.42 9.56
C ILE A 166 -23.72 16.40 8.47
N VAL A 167 -22.62 17.13 8.68
CA VAL A 167 -22.06 18.00 7.64
C VAL A 167 -21.61 17.20 6.42
N ALA A 168 -20.85 16.13 6.64
CA ALA A 168 -20.41 15.22 5.58
C ALA A 168 -21.61 14.57 4.87
N LEU A 169 -22.60 14.07 5.61
CA LEU A 169 -23.82 13.45 5.08
C LEU A 169 -24.62 14.42 4.22
N GLY A 170 -24.84 15.65 4.71
CA GLY A 170 -25.53 16.69 3.94
C GLY A 170 -24.79 17.04 2.65
N ARG A 171 -23.45 16.98 2.63
CA ARG A 171 -22.67 17.16 1.40
C ARG A 171 -22.75 15.96 0.47
N SER A 172 -22.74 14.74 0.99
CA SER A 172 -22.89 13.50 0.22
C SER A 172 -24.25 13.46 -0.47
N ILE A 173 -25.34 13.70 0.26
CA ILE A 173 -26.72 13.73 -0.29
C ILE A 173 -26.88 14.82 -1.35
N HIS A 174 -26.27 15.99 -1.16
CA HIS A 174 -26.28 17.04 -2.19
C HIS A 174 -25.64 16.58 -3.51
N LEU A 175 -24.61 15.74 -3.46
CA LEU A 175 -24.01 15.16 -4.67
C LEU A 175 -24.90 14.08 -5.27
N LEU A 176 -25.52 13.23 -4.45
CA LEU A 176 -26.48 12.24 -4.97
C LEU A 176 -27.62 12.92 -5.74
N ASP A 177 -28.20 13.99 -5.20
CA ASP A 177 -29.21 14.82 -5.88
C ASP A 177 -28.67 15.48 -7.16
N GLY A 178 -27.39 15.85 -7.15
CA GLY A 178 -26.72 16.40 -8.31
C GLY A 178 -26.52 15.40 -9.45
N LEU A 179 -26.43 14.09 -9.17
CA LEU A 179 -26.29 13.06 -10.21
C LEU A 179 -27.53 13.04 -11.13
N ALA A 180 -28.73 12.98 -10.55
CA ALA A 180 -29.98 13.05 -11.30
C ALA A 180 -30.11 14.37 -12.07
N LYS A 181 -29.86 15.51 -11.40
CA LYS A 181 -30.10 16.84 -11.98
C LYS A 181 -29.10 17.26 -13.06
N LYS A 182 -27.82 16.91 -12.90
CA LYS A 182 -26.75 17.38 -13.81
C LYS A 182 -26.54 16.47 -15.01
N PHE A 183 -26.79 15.17 -14.84
CA PHE A 183 -26.51 14.17 -15.86
C PHE A 183 -27.78 13.48 -16.38
N SER A 184 -28.97 13.90 -15.91
CA SER A 184 -30.26 13.35 -16.32
C SER A 184 -30.37 11.84 -16.11
N ALA A 185 -29.80 11.33 -15.00
CA ALA A 185 -29.96 9.93 -14.64
C ALA A 185 -31.43 9.65 -14.29
N PRO A 186 -32.10 8.65 -14.90
CA PRO A 186 -33.50 8.34 -14.64
C PRO A 186 -33.70 7.56 -13.34
N VAL A 187 -32.62 7.25 -12.61
CA VAL A 187 -32.68 6.57 -11.32
C VAL A 187 -33.20 7.57 -10.27
N PRO A 188 -34.34 7.30 -9.62
CA PRO A 188 -34.87 8.18 -8.58
C PRO A 188 -34.02 8.09 -7.31
N LEU A 189 -33.94 9.19 -6.56
CA LEU A 189 -33.31 9.16 -5.25
C LEU A 189 -34.08 8.22 -4.31
N PRO A 190 -33.40 7.44 -3.46
CA PRO A 190 -34.06 6.58 -2.49
C PRO A 190 -34.98 7.35 -1.54
N THR A 191 -36.12 6.75 -1.18
CA THR A 191 -37.13 7.38 -0.30
C THR A 191 -36.58 7.75 1.08
N SER A 192 -35.65 6.95 1.62
CA SER A 192 -34.96 7.23 2.89
C SER A 192 -34.20 8.56 2.87
N ILE A 193 -33.58 8.88 1.74
CA ILE A 193 -32.85 10.13 1.51
C ILE A 193 -33.83 11.26 1.14
N ASP A 194 -34.75 11.00 0.22
CA ASP A 194 -35.63 12.04 -0.31
C ASP A 194 -36.55 12.64 0.75
N SER A 195 -37.18 11.78 1.56
CA SER A 195 -38.10 12.19 2.64
C SER A 195 -37.40 12.95 3.77
N LYS A 196 -36.08 12.73 3.98
CA LYS A 196 -35.28 13.36 5.04
C LYS A 196 -34.41 14.51 4.54
N ARG A 197 -34.44 14.83 3.25
CA ARG A 197 -33.57 15.84 2.62
C ARG A 197 -33.64 17.20 3.31
N GLN A 198 -34.86 17.67 3.60
CA GLN A 198 -35.06 18.96 4.27
C GLN A 198 -34.55 18.93 5.72
N THR A 199 -34.83 17.84 6.46
CA THR A 199 -34.31 17.63 7.82
C THR A 199 -32.79 17.69 7.87
N ILE A 200 -32.09 17.01 6.95
CA ILE A 200 -30.63 16.99 6.88
C ILE A 200 -30.07 18.37 6.53
N ARG A 201 -30.74 19.09 5.63
CA ARG A 201 -30.36 20.46 5.29
C ARG A 201 -30.43 21.38 6.51
N GLU A 202 -31.51 21.33 7.28
CA GLU A 202 -31.67 22.17 8.46
C GLU A 202 -30.72 21.77 9.59
N LEU A 203 -30.56 20.47 9.87
CA LEU A 203 -29.57 19.99 10.84
C LEU A 203 -28.15 20.41 10.46
N ARG A 204 -27.73 20.20 9.20
CA ARG A 204 -26.43 20.66 8.71
C ARG A 204 -26.25 22.16 8.91
N ASN A 205 -27.20 22.96 8.42
CA ASN A 205 -27.09 24.41 8.51
C ASN A 205 -27.12 24.92 9.96
N ALA A 206 -27.73 24.16 10.89
CA ALA A 206 -27.69 24.46 12.31
C ALA A 206 -26.29 24.19 12.87
N PHE A 207 -25.73 22.99 12.65
CA PHE A 207 -24.40 22.63 13.15
C PHE A 207 -23.25 23.45 12.52
N GLU A 208 -23.35 23.85 11.25
CA GLU A 208 -22.34 24.70 10.59
C GLU A 208 -22.32 26.15 11.11
N HIS A 209 -23.44 26.65 11.64
CA HIS A 209 -23.64 28.08 11.91
C HIS A 209 -24.29 28.37 13.27
N ILE A 210 -24.12 27.47 14.25
CA ILE A 210 -24.90 27.57 15.48
C ILE A 210 -24.59 28.84 16.27
N ASP A 211 -23.31 29.18 16.40
CA ASP A 211 -22.86 30.36 17.16
C ASP A 211 -23.40 31.64 16.52
N ASP A 212 -23.30 31.73 15.19
CA ASP A 212 -23.79 32.88 14.44
C ASP A 212 -25.32 33.00 14.54
N ARG A 213 -26.05 31.89 14.57
CA ARG A 213 -27.52 31.88 14.76
C ARG A 213 -27.92 32.26 16.18
N ALA A 214 -27.21 31.76 17.18
CA ALA A 214 -27.46 32.09 18.59
C ALA A 214 -27.19 33.57 18.88
N LEU A 215 -26.17 34.15 18.25
CA LEU A 215 -25.81 35.56 18.37
C LEU A 215 -26.58 36.47 17.40
N GLY A 216 -27.42 35.92 16.53
CA GLY A 216 -28.19 36.68 15.54
C GLY A 216 -27.37 37.27 14.39
N GLN A 217 -26.14 36.81 14.20
CA GLN A 217 -25.26 37.18 13.09
C GLN A 217 -25.77 36.61 11.76
N VAL A 218 -26.49 35.48 11.79
CA VAL A 218 -27.25 34.98 10.64
C VAL A 218 -28.64 35.63 10.63
N ARG A 219 -28.91 36.48 9.62
CA ARG A 219 -30.21 37.15 9.39
C ARG A 219 -30.61 38.23 10.41
N GLY A 220 -29.66 38.75 11.20
CA GLY A 220 -29.82 39.96 12.00
C GLY A 220 -30.69 39.84 13.26
N ARG A 221 -31.07 38.63 13.66
CA ARG A 221 -31.77 38.36 14.93
C ARG A 221 -31.43 36.94 15.44
N PRO A 222 -31.30 36.73 16.76
CA PRO A 222 -31.13 35.40 17.33
C PRO A 222 -32.24 34.45 16.89
N ASP A 223 -31.88 33.25 16.46
CA ASP A 223 -32.83 32.20 16.12
C ASP A 223 -33.39 31.59 17.42
N PRO A 224 -34.72 31.62 17.66
CA PRO A 224 -35.30 31.10 18.91
C PRO A 224 -35.04 29.61 19.11
N ASN A 225 -34.76 28.86 18.04
CA ASN A 225 -34.48 27.44 18.09
C ASN A 225 -32.98 27.12 18.20
N ALA A 226 -32.07 28.10 18.12
CA ALA A 226 -30.63 27.86 18.17
C ALA A 226 -30.24 27.09 19.44
N LEU A 227 -30.86 27.38 20.58
CA LEU A 227 -30.51 26.70 21.82
C LEU A 227 -30.93 25.22 21.86
N THR A 228 -31.83 24.77 20.97
CA THR A 228 -32.29 23.37 20.94
C THR A 228 -31.19 22.39 20.55
N VAL A 229 -30.15 22.84 19.82
CA VAL A 229 -29.03 21.98 19.46
C VAL A 229 -28.19 21.57 20.68
N PHE A 230 -28.22 22.39 21.74
CA PHE A 230 -27.52 22.10 22.99
C PHE A 230 -28.29 21.11 23.88
N ASP A 231 -29.52 20.74 23.54
CA ASP A 231 -30.24 19.66 24.24
C ASP A 231 -29.76 18.28 23.77
N GLN A 232 -28.62 17.87 24.32
CA GLN A 232 -27.93 16.63 23.97
C GLN A 232 -28.60 15.38 24.56
N ARG A 233 -29.66 15.51 25.36
CA ARG A 233 -30.33 14.38 26.02
C ARG A 233 -30.87 13.37 25.00
N SER A 234 -31.44 13.87 23.90
CA SER A 234 -31.96 13.01 22.82
C SER A 234 -30.84 12.22 22.13
N PHE A 235 -29.67 12.83 21.93
CA PHE A 235 -28.52 12.16 21.35
C PHE A 235 -27.98 11.08 22.28
N VAL A 236 -27.72 11.42 23.54
CA VAL A 236 -27.14 10.48 24.52
C VAL A 236 -28.09 9.32 24.84
N GLN A 237 -29.39 9.59 24.98
CA GLN A 237 -30.35 8.55 25.39
C GLN A 237 -30.91 7.73 24.24
N LYS A 238 -31.06 8.33 23.06
CA LYS A 238 -31.82 7.74 21.94
C LYS A 238 -31.03 7.69 20.63
N GLY A 239 -29.79 8.16 20.60
CA GLY A 239 -29.01 8.27 19.36
C GLY A 239 -29.66 9.20 18.34
N LYS A 240 -30.39 10.24 18.78
CA LYS A 240 -31.14 11.14 17.90
C LYS A 240 -30.61 12.56 17.95
N LEU A 241 -30.23 13.08 16.79
CA LEU A 241 -29.90 14.50 16.62
C LEU A 241 -31.18 15.30 16.38
N THR A 242 -31.28 16.46 17.02
CA THR A 242 -32.49 17.30 17.00
C THR A 242 -32.14 18.77 16.82
N TYR A 243 -32.93 19.45 16.00
CA TYR A 243 -32.92 20.91 15.85
C TYR A 243 -34.33 21.37 15.50
N ALA A 244 -34.96 22.16 16.37
CA ALA A 244 -36.38 22.51 16.25
C ALA A 244 -37.27 21.24 16.07
N GLU A 245 -38.14 21.21 15.06
CA GLU A 245 -38.96 20.05 14.69
C GLU A 245 -38.19 18.95 13.94
N HIS A 246 -36.98 19.23 13.49
CA HIS A 246 -36.17 18.30 12.71
C HIS A 246 -35.44 17.32 13.62
N ASN A 247 -35.59 16.03 13.34
CA ASN A 247 -34.89 14.98 14.07
C ASN A 247 -34.40 13.88 13.12
N LEU A 248 -33.25 13.31 13.46
CA LEU A 248 -32.61 12.25 12.69
C LEU A 248 -32.05 11.18 13.62
N SER A 249 -32.51 9.94 13.46
CA SER A 249 -31.98 8.76 14.15
C SER A 249 -30.66 8.35 13.53
N ILE A 250 -29.60 8.26 14.33
CA ILE A 250 -28.30 7.79 13.88
C ILE A 250 -28.38 6.32 13.46
N ASP A 251 -29.01 5.49 14.29
CA ASP A 251 -29.01 4.03 14.11
C ASP A 251 -30.03 3.55 13.08
N ASP A 252 -31.04 4.37 12.75
CA ASP A 252 -32.04 4.01 11.75
C ASP A 252 -31.90 4.85 10.48
N ASP A 253 -31.98 6.18 10.59
CA ASP A 253 -32.05 7.04 9.41
C ASP A 253 -30.67 7.17 8.73
N VAL A 254 -29.61 7.46 9.50
CA VAL A 254 -28.29 7.74 8.92
C VAL A 254 -27.70 6.52 8.22
N ILE A 255 -27.66 5.36 8.90
CA ILE A 255 -27.11 4.15 8.30
C ILE A 255 -27.92 3.70 7.08
N GLN A 256 -29.26 3.76 7.14
CA GLN A 256 -30.10 3.40 5.99
C GLN A 256 -29.85 4.34 4.79
N MET A 257 -29.69 5.64 5.02
CA MET A 257 -29.35 6.59 3.95
C MET A 257 -27.95 6.35 3.37
N LEU A 258 -26.98 5.89 4.17
CA LEU A 258 -25.66 5.51 3.65
C LEU A 258 -25.77 4.27 2.75
N ILE A 259 -26.47 3.23 3.21
CA ILE A 259 -26.69 1.99 2.45
C ILE A 259 -27.46 2.27 1.15
N ASP A 260 -28.56 3.03 1.24
CA ASP A 260 -29.37 3.38 0.07
C ASP A 260 -28.66 4.33 -0.87
N GLY A 261 -27.91 5.31 -0.33
CA GLY A 261 -27.10 6.23 -1.13
C GLY A 261 -26.01 5.50 -1.89
N ARG A 262 -25.44 4.46 -1.30
CA ARG A 262 -24.47 3.57 -1.94
C ARG A 262 -25.12 2.82 -3.10
N GLN A 263 -26.27 2.18 -2.84
CA GLN A 263 -26.97 1.44 -3.88
C GLN A 263 -27.37 2.36 -5.03
N TYR A 264 -27.84 3.57 -4.71
CA TYR A 264 -28.13 4.61 -5.70
C TYR A 264 -26.92 4.96 -6.59
N ILE A 265 -25.72 5.14 -6.01
CA ILE A 265 -24.50 5.38 -6.82
C ILE A 265 -24.21 4.19 -7.74
N LYS A 266 -24.38 2.95 -7.25
CA LYS A 266 -24.16 1.73 -8.04
C LYS A 266 -25.15 1.68 -9.21
N ASP A 267 -26.43 1.93 -8.96
CA ASP A 267 -27.50 1.92 -9.97
C ASP A 267 -27.28 3.02 -11.03
N VAL A 268 -26.89 4.23 -10.62
CA VAL A 268 -26.58 5.33 -11.55
C VAL A 268 -25.34 4.98 -12.39
N THR A 269 -24.32 4.35 -11.79
CA THR A 269 -23.13 3.90 -12.51
C THR A 269 -23.49 2.83 -13.54
N ALA A 270 -24.30 1.83 -13.14
CA ALA A 270 -24.81 0.80 -14.02
C ALA A 270 -25.66 1.38 -15.16
N TYR A 271 -26.48 2.39 -14.90
CA TYR A 271 -27.28 3.07 -15.94
C TYR A 271 -26.40 3.69 -17.03
N PHE A 272 -25.34 4.42 -16.65
CA PHE A 272 -24.50 5.13 -17.64
C PHE A 272 -23.47 4.23 -18.33
N VAL A 273 -23.00 3.18 -17.65
CA VAL A 273 -21.89 2.34 -18.13
C VAL A 273 -22.39 1.01 -18.68
N GLY A 274 -23.58 0.56 -18.26
CA GLY A 274 -24.04 -0.82 -18.35
C GLY A 274 -23.81 -1.56 -17.02
N ASP A 275 -24.77 -2.39 -16.64
CA ASP A 275 -24.76 -3.26 -15.46
C ASP A 275 -23.87 -4.50 -15.65
N ALA A 276 -23.79 -4.99 -16.88
CA ALA A 276 -22.97 -6.11 -17.28
C ALA A 276 -22.34 -5.94 -18.66
N LYS A 277 -21.19 -6.59 -18.86
CA LYS A 277 -20.38 -6.56 -20.08
C LYS A 277 -19.86 -7.95 -20.38
N GLN A 278 -19.65 -8.22 -21.67
CA GLN A 278 -19.18 -9.52 -22.14
C GLN A 278 -17.89 -9.35 -22.94
N LEU A 279 -16.93 -10.25 -22.75
CA LEU A 279 -15.75 -10.32 -23.60
C LEU A 279 -16.08 -11.13 -24.85
N ASN A 280 -16.15 -10.44 -26.00
CA ASN A 280 -16.56 -11.05 -27.27
C ASN A 280 -15.40 -11.67 -28.07
N ALA A 281 -14.19 -11.68 -27.52
CA ALA A 281 -13.04 -12.35 -28.11
C ALA A 281 -12.83 -13.71 -27.44
N PRO A 282 -12.45 -14.76 -28.19
CA PRO A 282 -12.04 -16.02 -27.58
C PRO A 282 -10.75 -15.82 -26.77
N ILE A 283 -10.65 -16.49 -25.62
CA ILE A 283 -9.47 -16.46 -24.75
C ILE A 283 -8.96 -17.88 -24.58
N HIS A 284 -7.67 -18.09 -24.83
CA HIS A 284 -7.02 -19.39 -24.77
C HIS A 284 -5.90 -19.38 -23.72
N PHE A 285 -5.88 -20.39 -22.86
CA PHE A 285 -4.78 -20.63 -21.92
C PHE A 285 -4.06 -21.91 -22.31
N PHE A 286 -2.75 -21.81 -22.52
CA PHE A 286 -1.89 -22.93 -22.84
C PHE A 286 -1.19 -23.41 -21.55
N GLY A 287 -1.29 -24.70 -21.25
CA GLY A 287 -0.40 -25.31 -20.25
C GLY A 287 1.03 -25.21 -20.78
N SER A 288 1.93 -24.53 -20.07
CA SER A 288 3.34 -24.50 -20.42
C SER A 288 3.91 -25.92 -20.37
N SER A 289 4.47 -26.38 -21.49
CA SER A 289 5.22 -27.64 -21.53
C SER A 289 6.53 -27.47 -20.72
N PRO A 290 6.94 -28.44 -19.88
CA PRO A 290 8.13 -28.33 -19.03
C PRO A 290 9.49 -28.19 -19.75
N ASP A 291 9.58 -28.39 -21.07
CA ASP A 291 10.86 -28.69 -21.75
C ASP A 291 11.55 -27.51 -22.48
N ALA A 292 11.19 -26.26 -22.21
CA ALA A 292 11.83 -25.12 -22.89
C ALA A 292 12.74 -24.32 -21.95
N VAL A 293 14.08 -24.52 -22.07
CA VAL A 293 15.21 -23.57 -21.89
C VAL A 293 16.48 -24.27 -21.34
N ALA A 294 17.51 -24.49 -22.19
CA ALA A 294 18.92 -24.70 -21.76
C ALA A 294 19.95 -24.59 -22.93
N SER A 295 20.86 -23.62 -22.88
CA SER A 295 22.25 -23.55 -23.46
C SER A 295 22.72 -22.07 -23.36
N ASP A 296 23.93 -21.62 -22.99
CA ASP A 296 25.30 -22.17 -22.90
C ASP A 296 26.17 -21.14 -22.12
N GLY A 297 27.26 -21.51 -21.43
CA GLY A 297 28.06 -20.55 -20.62
C GLY A 297 29.54 -20.93 -20.39
N GLN A 298 30.47 -20.04 -20.75
CA GLN A 298 31.93 -20.20 -20.68
C GLN A 298 32.58 -19.17 -19.72
N GLN A 299 33.48 -19.61 -18.82
CA GLN A 299 34.15 -18.81 -17.77
C GLN A 299 35.56 -18.30 -18.14
N VAL A 300 35.94 -17.10 -17.68
CA VAL A 300 37.32 -16.59 -17.66
C VAL A 300 37.69 -16.00 -16.28
N LYS A 301 38.88 -16.35 -15.78
CA LYS A 301 39.48 -15.92 -14.49
C LYS A 301 40.22 -14.58 -14.58
N GLY A 302 40.22 -13.80 -13.49
CA GLY A 302 41.08 -12.62 -13.28
C GLY A 302 41.36 -12.30 -11.80
N PRO A 303 42.42 -11.52 -11.46
CA PRO A 303 43.25 -11.75 -10.28
C PRO A 303 43.04 -10.78 -9.09
N LEU A 304 43.51 -11.20 -7.90
CA LEU A 304 43.51 -10.47 -6.63
C LEU A 304 44.56 -9.34 -6.57
N CYS A 305 44.19 -8.22 -5.95
CA CYS A 305 45.13 -7.18 -5.49
C CYS A 305 44.92 -6.84 -4.01
N THR A 306 45.96 -7.02 -3.21
CA THR A 306 46.14 -6.57 -1.83
C THR A 306 46.86 -5.22 -1.78
N GLY A 307 46.61 -4.38 -0.76
CA GLY A 307 47.51 -3.27 -0.44
C GLY A 307 47.00 -2.22 0.54
N ASP A 308 47.35 -2.40 1.81
CA ASP A 308 47.31 -1.44 2.91
C ASP A 308 48.04 -0.12 2.63
N ARG A 309 47.55 0.99 3.24
CA ARG A 309 48.37 2.13 3.71
C ARG A 309 47.66 2.90 4.83
N LEU A 310 48.19 2.79 6.05
CA LEU A 310 47.89 3.62 7.22
C LEU A 310 48.78 4.87 7.24
N GLY A 311 48.18 6.05 7.42
CA GLY A 311 48.88 7.32 7.60
C GLY A 311 47.99 8.35 8.33
N LYS A 312 48.47 8.81 9.49
CA LYS A 312 47.75 9.61 10.49
C LYS A 312 47.41 11.04 10.03
N THR A 313 46.14 11.40 10.18
CA THR A 313 45.64 12.69 10.70
C THR A 313 44.14 12.46 10.95
N HIS A 314 43.76 12.05 12.17
CA HIS A 314 42.36 11.78 12.51
C HIS A 314 41.58 13.09 12.64
N VAL A 315 41.29 13.75 11.52
CA VAL A 315 40.03 14.47 11.39
C VAL A 315 38.98 13.41 11.74
N LYS A 316 38.22 13.62 12.84
CA LYS A 316 37.09 12.75 13.19
C LYS A 316 36.19 12.71 11.97
N ALA A 317 36.30 11.65 11.19
CA ALA A 317 35.54 11.52 9.97
C ALA A 317 34.08 11.41 10.42
N SER A 318 33.31 12.45 10.20
CA SER A 318 31.86 12.43 10.39
C SER A 318 31.16 11.70 9.25
N GLU A 319 31.93 11.16 8.31
CA GLU A 319 31.48 10.47 7.11
C GLU A 319 32.37 9.25 6.83
N PHE A 320 31.72 8.14 6.48
CA PHE A 320 32.35 6.89 6.08
C PHE A 320 31.66 6.33 4.85
N ARG A 321 32.42 5.72 3.94
CA ARG A 321 31.89 5.10 2.73
C ARG A 321 32.44 3.70 2.57
N PHE A 322 31.58 2.78 2.15
CA PHE A 322 31.99 1.42 1.88
C PHE A 322 31.22 0.81 0.70
N ALA A 323 31.75 -0.28 0.17
CA ALA A 323 31.09 -1.13 -0.81
C ALA A 323 31.64 -2.56 -0.68
N VAL A 324 30.83 -3.54 -1.04
CA VAL A 324 31.22 -4.96 -1.11
C VAL A 324 31.66 -5.29 -2.54
N GLY A 325 32.73 -6.06 -2.70
CA GLY A 325 33.35 -6.37 -3.99
C GLY A 325 34.57 -5.49 -4.29
N ALA A 326 34.81 -5.16 -5.56
CA ALA A 326 35.95 -4.32 -5.95
C ALA A 326 35.58 -3.25 -7.01
N PRO A 327 36.32 -2.11 -7.06
CA PRO A 327 35.95 -0.91 -7.82
C PRO A 327 35.53 -1.13 -9.28
N ASN A 328 36.29 -1.96 -9.99
CA ASN A 328 36.20 -2.17 -11.44
C ASN A 328 35.65 -3.57 -11.79
N THR A 329 34.95 -4.20 -10.85
CA THR A 329 34.44 -5.57 -10.98
C THR A 329 32.99 -5.64 -10.48
N ARG A 330 32.48 -6.84 -10.19
CA ARG A 330 31.21 -7.02 -9.48
C ARG A 330 31.30 -6.40 -8.08
N ARG A 331 30.39 -5.46 -7.80
CA ARG A 331 30.30 -4.77 -6.52
C ARG A 331 28.88 -4.34 -6.18
N SER A 332 28.67 -4.02 -4.91
CA SER A 332 27.47 -3.36 -4.42
C SER A 332 27.44 -1.87 -4.79
N SER A 333 26.31 -1.22 -4.49
CA SER A 333 26.28 0.24 -4.37
C SER A 333 27.29 0.73 -3.33
N VAL A 334 27.80 1.94 -3.53
CA VAL A 334 28.58 2.62 -2.49
C VAL A 334 27.62 3.16 -1.45
N TRP A 335 27.75 2.66 -0.23
CA TRP A 335 27.03 3.18 0.92
C TRP A 335 27.79 4.33 1.54
N LYS A 336 27.07 5.38 1.89
CA LYS A 336 27.57 6.53 2.62
C LYS A 336 26.83 6.60 3.95
N VAL A 337 27.60 6.66 5.02
CA VAL A 337 27.12 6.92 6.37
C VAL A 337 27.75 8.20 6.87
N TRP A 338 26.96 9.08 7.44
CA TRP A 338 27.50 10.29 8.06
C TRP A 338 26.66 10.75 9.24
N THR A 339 27.27 11.56 10.09
CA THR A 339 26.67 12.11 11.30
C THR A 339 26.60 13.62 11.22
N ARG A 340 25.53 14.21 11.75
CA ARG A 340 25.41 15.66 11.96
C ARG A 340 24.91 15.90 13.37
N LYS A 341 25.76 16.46 14.23
CA LYS A 341 25.51 16.52 15.69
C LYS A 341 25.27 15.11 16.24
N SER A 342 24.05 14.81 16.68
CA SER A 342 23.64 13.50 17.20
C SER A 342 22.69 12.76 16.25
N ASP A 343 22.49 13.26 15.03
CA ASP A 343 21.75 12.57 13.98
C ASP A 343 22.69 11.72 13.12
N ILE A 344 22.19 10.57 12.66
CA ILE A 344 22.87 9.65 11.76
C ILE A 344 22.09 9.56 10.46
N TYR A 345 22.81 9.51 9.34
CA TYR A 345 22.23 9.36 8.01
C TYR A 345 22.95 8.25 7.26
N ILE A 346 22.16 7.42 6.57
CA ILE A 346 22.63 6.28 5.77
C ILE A 346 22.02 6.40 4.38
N GLN A 347 22.83 6.25 3.35
CA GLN A 347 22.40 6.42 1.96
C GLN A 347 23.19 5.51 1.03
N SER A 348 22.48 4.84 0.11
CA SER A 348 23.06 4.16 -1.05
C SER A 348 23.26 5.17 -2.18
N ARG A 349 24.47 5.26 -2.73
CA ARG A 349 24.82 6.19 -3.82
C ARG A 349 24.04 5.90 -5.10
N MET A 350 23.80 4.62 -5.40
CA MET A 350 23.07 4.20 -6.59
C MET A 350 21.56 4.47 -6.51
N MET A 351 21.05 4.85 -5.33
CA MET A 351 19.72 5.48 -5.20
C MET A 351 19.74 6.98 -5.53
N GLY A 352 20.77 7.51 -6.20
CA GLY A 352 20.75 8.83 -6.83
C GLY A 352 20.51 10.01 -5.89
N TYR A 353 20.86 9.87 -4.61
CA TYR A 353 20.50 10.82 -3.54
C TYR A 353 18.99 11.04 -3.37
N SER A 354 18.13 10.18 -3.93
CA SER A 354 16.67 10.35 -3.89
C SER A 354 16.08 9.85 -2.59
N THR A 355 16.72 8.93 -1.88
CA THR A 355 16.29 8.45 -0.56
C THR A 355 17.39 8.54 0.48
N LYS A 356 17.03 8.56 1.76
CA LYS A 356 17.96 8.45 2.89
C LYS A 356 17.29 7.88 4.13
N VAL A 357 18.00 7.05 4.86
CA VAL A 357 17.65 6.67 6.23
C VAL A 357 18.19 7.75 7.17
N SER A 358 17.34 8.24 8.07
CA SER A 358 17.68 9.24 9.09
C SER A 358 17.33 8.70 10.46
N LEU A 359 18.31 8.65 11.38
CA LEU A 359 18.13 8.31 12.78
C LEU A 359 18.36 9.57 13.60
N HIS A 360 17.29 10.15 14.15
CA HIS A 360 17.38 11.42 14.86
C HIS A 360 17.70 11.25 16.33
N GLU A 361 18.31 12.26 16.94
CA GLU A 361 18.62 12.31 18.38
C GLU A 361 17.39 12.05 19.28
N SER A 362 16.21 12.44 18.81
CA SER A 362 14.92 12.22 19.48
C SER A 362 14.53 10.74 19.59
N GLY A 363 15.20 9.85 18.86
CA GLY A 363 14.82 8.44 18.67
C GLY A 363 13.85 8.23 17.51
N GLN A 364 13.33 9.30 16.88
CA GLN A 364 12.52 9.17 15.68
C GLN A 364 13.38 8.80 14.49
N CYS A 365 12.98 7.77 13.77
CA CYS A 365 13.73 7.23 12.64
C CYS A 365 12.85 7.09 11.42
N GLN A 366 13.45 7.32 10.26
CA GLN A 366 12.72 7.32 9.02
C GLN A 366 13.58 6.93 7.85
N TRP A 367 12.96 6.27 6.88
CA TRP A 367 13.44 6.22 5.51
C TRP A 367 12.54 7.06 4.64
N SER A 368 13.10 8.01 3.91
CA SER A 368 12.31 8.99 3.18
C SER A 368 12.98 9.40 1.88
N MET A 369 12.15 9.85 0.93
CA MET A 369 12.61 10.60 -0.22
C MET A 369 13.26 11.91 0.26
N THR A 370 14.33 12.32 -0.39
CA THR A 370 15.06 13.54 -0.06
C THR A 370 14.28 14.78 -0.47
N SER A 371 14.57 15.90 0.19
CA SER A 371 13.91 17.18 -0.11
C SER A 371 14.16 17.61 -1.56
N GLU A 372 15.32 17.26 -2.12
CA GLU A 372 15.68 17.49 -3.51
C GLU A 372 14.75 16.75 -4.47
N TRP A 373 14.40 15.50 -4.14
CA TRP A 373 13.44 14.72 -4.91
C TRP A 373 12.02 15.28 -4.78
N VAL A 374 11.57 15.57 -3.56
CA VAL A 374 10.24 16.17 -3.30
C VAL A 374 10.08 17.49 -4.05
N ARG A 375 11.11 18.35 -4.06
CA ARG A 375 11.07 19.61 -4.82
C ARG A 375 10.90 19.39 -6.32
N LYS A 376 11.46 18.32 -6.88
CA LYS A 376 11.36 17.99 -8.31
C LYS A 376 10.04 17.32 -8.68
N ALA A 377 9.56 16.40 -7.84
CA ALA A 377 8.36 15.60 -8.11
C ALA A 377 7.05 16.25 -7.64
N GLN A 378 7.12 17.30 -6.82
CA GLN A 378 5.98 17.99 -6.19
C GLN A 378 4.93 17.10 -5.48
N PRO A 379 5.29 15.99 -4.81
CA PRO A 379 4.30 15.23 -4.01
C PRO A 379 3.93 16.02 -2.75
N ARG A 380 2.84 15.63 -2.07
CA ARG A 380 2.55 16.16 -0.74
C ARG A 380 3.68 15.76 0.22
N THR A 381 4.02 16.64 1.17
CA THR A 381 5.14 16.38 2.10
C THR A 381 4.95 15.13 2.96
N ALA A 382 3.70 14.74 3.24
CA ALA A 382 3.39 13.50 3.95
C ALA A 382 3.81 12.25 3.17
N ASP A 383 3.73 12.28 1.84
CA ASP A 383 3.92 11.12 0.95
C ASP A 383 5.40 10.79 0.71
N ARG A 384 6.33 11.60 1.24
CA ARG A 384 7.78 11.37 1.06
C ARG A 384 8.34 10.29 1.98
N HIS A 385 7.59 9.91 3.00
CA HIS A 385 8.05 9.02 4.05
C HIS A 385 7.67 7.59 3.72
N MET A 386 8.67 6.73 3.50
CA MET A 386 8.44 5.33 3.16
C MET A 386 8.19 4.48 4.41
N VAL A 387 9.02 4.67 5.45
CA VAL A 387 8.91 3.94 6.71
C VAL A 387 9.29 4.85 7.87
N HIS A 388 8.53 4.77 8.97
CA HIS A 388 8.83 5.39 10.26
C HIS A 388 8.94 4.32 11.35
N TRP A 389 9.89 4.52 12.26
CA TRP A 389 10.02 3.72 13.48
C TRP A 389 10.65 4.55 14.60
N ARG A 390 10.56 4.06 15.82
CA ARG A 390 11.14 4.71 17.00
C ARG A 390 12.22 3.83 17.60
N LEU A 391 13.44 4.36 17.68
CA LEU A 391 14.53 3.74 18.42
C LEU A 391 14.35 4.02 19.91
N GLN A 392 14.49 2.97 20.71
CA GLN A 392 14.78 3.14 22.13
C GLN A 392 16.20 3.67 22.27
N LYS A 393 16.43 4.62 23.17
CA LYS A 393 17.81 5.08 23.42
C LYS A 393 18.58 3.95 24.13
N PRO A 394 19.87 3.73 23.80
CA PRO A 394 20.68 2.76 24.50
C PRO A 394 20.68 3.10 26.00
N ALA A 395 20.28 2.14 26.83
CA ALA A 395 20.25 2.27 28.28
C ALA A 395 21.36 1.40 28.90
N GLY A 396 21.94 1.85 30.01
CA GLY A 396 22.99 1.12 30.70
C GLY A 396 24.28 1.02 29.88
N ARG A 397 24.84 -0.19 29.76
CA ARG A 397 26.15 -0.46 29.14
C ARG A 397 26.08 -1.13 27.77
N GLN A 398 24.89 -1.44 27.28
CA GLN A 398 24.71 -2.22 26.05
C GLN A 398 24.48 -1.30 24.86
N ALA A 399 25.21 -1.57 23.77
CA ALA A 399 24.88 -1.02 22.48
C ALA A 399 23.60 -1.67 21.94
N ILE A 400 22.84 -0.93 21.15
CA ILE A 400 21.62 -1.43 20.51
C ILE A 400 21.85 -1.54 19.01
N HIS A 401 21.33 -2.61 18.40
CA HIS A 401 21.27 -2.74 16.96
C HIS A 401 20.17 -1.84 16.40
N VAL A 402 20.49 -0.95 15.45
CA VAL A 402 19.54 0.06 14.96
C VAL A 402 19.22 -0.07 13.47
N PHE A 403 20.10 -0.70 12.69
CA PHE A 403 19.92 -0.85 11.26
C PHE A 403 20.85 -1.93 10.71
N ARG A 404 20.40 -2.70 9.71
CA ARG A 404 21.21 -3.70 9.02
C ARG A 404 21.17 -3.46 7.52
N ILE A 405 22.33 -3.57 6.88
CA ILE A 405 22.44 -3.61 5.42
C ILE A 405 22.90 -5.02 5.05
N ALA A 406 22.05 -5.77 4.36
CA ALA A 406 22.38 -7.09 3.82
C ALA A 406 22.74 -6.96 2.34
N ILE A 407 23.89 -7.50 1.94
CA ILE A 407 24.39 -7.48 0.57
C ILE A 407 24.73 -8.92 0.16
N PRO A 408 23.76 -9.66 -0.41
CA PRO A 408 23.99 -10.99 -0.97
C PRO A 408 25.01 -10.96 -2.12
N GLU A 409 25.76 -12.05 -2.30
CA GLU A 409 26.65 -12.26 -3.44
C GLU A 409 25.90 -12.02 -4.76
N SER A 410 24.66 -12.51 -4.84
CA SER A 410 23.78 -12.42 -6.01
C SER A 410 23.47 -10.99 -6.44
N GLU A 411 23.65 -9.99 -5.57
CA GLU A 411 23.39 -8.58 -5.86
C GLU A 411 24.64 -7.81 -6.32
N LEU A 412 25.82 -8.42 -6.31
CA LEU A 412 27.04 -7.78 -6.80
C LEU A 412 27.03 -7.71 -8.33
N ARG A 413 27.38 -6.55 -8.88
CA ARG A 413 27.25 -6.25 -10.32
C ARG A 413 28.41 -5.44 -10.85
N GLN A 414 28.69 -5.57 -12.14
CA GLN A 414 29.57 -4.63 -12.82
C GLN A 414 28.86 -3.28 -12.93
N VAL A 415 29.47 -2.23 -12.40
CA VAL A 415 28.89 -0.88 -12.42
C VAL A 415 29.65 -0.03 -13.43
N GLU A 416 29.02 0.26 -14.56
CA GLU A 416 29.63 0.98 -15.69
C GLU A 416 29.62 2.52 -15.55
N THR A 417 29.23 3.04 -14.39
CA THR A 417 29.17 4.49 -14.16
C THR A 417 30.52 5.04 -13.72
N ASN A 418 30.91 6.18 -14.29
CA ASN A 418 32.14 6.90 -13.95
C ASN A 418 32.01 7.56 -12.55
N GLU A 419 32.16 6.77 -11.49
CA GLU A 419 32.04 7.24 -10.11
C GLU A 419 33.40 7.62 -9.53
N ARG A 420 33.42 8.71 -8.76
CA ARG A 420 34.54 8.98 -7.87
C ARG A 420 34.52 7.98 -6.71
N LEU A 421 35.33 6.92 -6.82
CA LEU A 421 35.48 5.83 -5.84
C LEU A 421 36.61 6.06 -4.81
N THR A 422 37.16 7.27 -4.78
CA THR A 422 38.13 7.65 -3.74
C THR A 422 37.47 7.61 -2.35
N ARG A 423 38.21 7.11 -1.34
CA ARG A 423 37.75 7.02 0.06
C ARG A 423 36.57 6.07 0.29
N VAL A 424 36.43 5.06 -0.55
CA VAL A 424 35.53 3.92 -0.31
C VAL A 424 36.35 2.80 0.33
N ARG A 425 35.91 2.31 1.49
CA ARG A 425 36.43 1.07 2.08
C ARG A 425 35.78 -0.11 1.36
N TRP A 426 36.61 -0.95 0.74
CA TRP A 426 36.14 -2.14 0.04
C TRP A 426 36.12 -3.32 0.99
N ILE A 427 34.97 -3.97 1.06
CA ILE A 427 34.77 -5.21 1.79
C ILE A 427 34.83 -6.35 0.78
N THR A 428 35.52 -7.43 1.10
CA THR A 428 35.60 -8.61 0.23
C THR A 428 34.20 -9.10 -0.13
N ALA A 429 34.01 -9.51 -1.39
CA ALA A 429 32.77 -10.16 -1.80
C ALA A 429 32.52 -11.42 -0.97
N PRO A 430 31.27 -11.70 -0.56
CA PRO A 430 30.97 -12.91 0.18
C PRO A 430 31.10 -14.14 -0.73
N ALA A 431 31.22 -15.32 -0.13
CA ALA A 431 31.17 -16.57 -0.88
C ALA A 431 29.83 -16.74 -1.64
N GLU A 432 29.80 -17.68 -2.58
CA GLU A 432 28.55 -18.05 -3.25
C GLU A 432 27.51 -18.49 -2.22
N GLN A 433 26.25 -18.08 -2.41
CA GLN A 433 25.16 -18.31 -1.44
C GLN A 433 25.39 -17.67 -0.06
N ALA A 434 26.28 -16.69 0.07
CA ALA A 434 26.46 -15.89 1.27
C ALA A 434 26.14 -14.40 1.04
N ALA A 435 26.06 -13.65 2.13
CA ALA A 435 25.86 -12.21 2.14
C ALA A 435 26.82 -11.55 3.11
N ILE A 436 27.22 -10.32 2.80
CA ILE A 436 27.84 -9.44 3.78
C ILE A 436 26.75 -8.69 4.51
N PHE A 437 26.71 -8.84 5.83
CA PHE A 437 25.86 -8.06 6.71
C PHE A 437 26.68 -6.94 7.34
N VAL A 438 26.25 -5.70 7.11
CA VAL A 438 26.76 -4.53 7.82
C VAL A 438 25.77 -4.14 8.91
N GLU A 439 26.11 -4.54 10.12
CA GLU A 439 25.36 -4.25 11.34
C GLU A 439 25.70 -2.85 11.83
N CYS A 440 24.66 -2.06 12.10
CA CYS A 440 24.80 -0.73 12.63
C CYS A 440 24.34 -0.70 14.08
N TYR A 441 25.25 -0.33 14.98
CA TYR A 441 24.99 -0.23 16.42
C TYR A 441 25.09 1.21 16.92
N LEU A 442 24.32 1.51 17.95
CA LEU A 442 24.40 2.75 18.71
C LEU A 442 24.79 2.46 20.16
N THR A 443 25.90 3.02 20.61
CA THR A 443 26.37 2.81 21.98
C THR A 443 25.69 3.76 22.97
N PRO A 444 25.68 3.43 24.27
CA PRO A 444 25.56 4.44 25.32
C PRO A 444 26.68 5.49 25.21
N PRO A 445 26.53 6.67 25.83
CA PRO A 445 27.60 7.66 25.88
C PRO A 445 28.88 7.07 26.49
N THR A 446 30.00 7.13 25.76
CA THR A 446 31.29 6.63 26.21
C THR A 446 32.45 7.45 25.64
N GLY A 447 33.53 7.57 26.41
CA GLY A 447 34.69 8.39 26.04
C GLY A 447 35.51 7.81 24.88
N GLU A 448 35.54 6.48 24.77
CA GLU A 448 36.39 5.74 23.83
C GLU A 448 35.58 5.14 22.69
N ALA A 449 36.19 5.04 21.51
CA ALA A 449 35.58 4.38 20.37
C ALA A 449 35.46 2.88 20.69
N PRO A 450 34.28 2.27 20.50
CA PRO A 450 34.15 0.84 20.62
C PRO A 450 34.96 0.16 19.51
N HIS A 451 35.55 -0.96 19.88
CA HIS A 451 36.20 -1.91 18.99
C HIS A 451 35.39 -3.21 18.99
N ALA A 452 35.51 -3.99 17.92
CA ALA A 452 34.93 -5.32 17.82
C ALA A 452 36.04 -6.31 17.51
N ASP A 453 35.92 -7.50 18.09
CA ASP A 453 36.76 -8.66 17.79
C ASP A 453 36.13 -9.51 16.69
N LEU A 454 36.90 -10.49 16.19
CA LEU A 454 36.41 -11.53 15.28
C LEU A 454 35.14 -12.19 15.85
N PRO A 455 34.13 -12.52 15.01
CA PRO A 455 34.19 -12.63 13.55
C PRO A 455 33.89 -11.33 12.79
N TYR A 456 33.76 -10.19 13.46
CA TYR A 456 33.37 -8.95 12.83
C TYR A 456 34.57 -8.16 12.29
N ASP A 457 34.47 -7.69 11.04
CA ASP A 457 35.33 -6.63 10.53
C ASP A 457 34.79 -5.26 10.98
N HIS A 458 35.55 -4.58 11.84
CA HIS A 458 35.21 -3.23 12.28
C HIS A 458 35.41 -2.23 11.13
N LEU A 459 34.32 -1.69 10.61
CA LEU A 459 34.36 -0.76 9.48
C LEU A 459 34.66 0.67 9.92
N ALA A 460 33.90 1.17 10.89
CA ALA A 460 34.01 2.53 11.41
C ALA A 460 33.28 2.70 12.76
N SER A 461 33.77 3.67 13.55
CA SER A 461 33.08 4.22 14.73
C SER A 461 32.97 5.74 14.55
N LEU A 462 31.75 6.24 14.33
CA LEU A 462 31.46 7.66 14.13
C LEU A 462 30.96 8.28 15.44
N ARG A 463 31.67 9.27 15.96
CA ARG A 463 31.31 9.91 17.23
C ARG A 463 30.19 10.92 17.04
N LEU A 464 29.16 10.83 17.89
CA LEU A 464 28.05 11.78 17.97
C LEU A 464 28.36 12.92 18.96
N ALA A 465 27.62 14.03 18.85
CA ALA A 465 27.80 15.20 19.73
C ALA A 465 27.46 14.91 21.20
N ASP A 466 26.58 13.96 21.46
CA ASP A 466 26.19 13.50 22.81
C ASP A 466 27.09 12.38 23.36
N SER A 467 28.29 12.22 22.80
CA SER A 467 29.30 11.22 23.20
C SER A 467 28.89 9.75 22.99
N ARG A 468 27.79 9.47 22.29
CA ARG A 468 27.53 8.13 21.75
C ARG A 468 28.38 7.86 20.51
N TRP A 469 28.49 6.58 20.15
CA TRP A 469 29.14 6.14 18.92
C TRP A 469 28.16 5.38 18.04
N PHE A 470 28.20 5.69 16.74
CA PHE A 470 27.57 4.88 15.71
C PHE A 470 28.62 3.95 15.11
N VAL A 471 28.41 2.65 15.26
CA VAL A 471 29.42 1.61 14.96
C VAL A 471 28.93 0.77 13.80
N LEU A 472 29.81 0.53 12.84
CA LEU A 472 29.54 -0.34 11.70
C LEU A 472 30.44 -1.57 11.77
N LEU A 473 29.81 -2.74 11.77
CA LEU A 473 30.48 -4.04 11.79
C LEU A 473 30.05 -4.84 10.57
N ALA A 474 31.00 -5.37 9.81
CA ALA A 474 30.74 -6.28 8.71
C ALA A 474 31.05 -7.72 9.09
N HIS A 475 30.23 -8.66 8.64
CA HIS A 475 30.54 -10.08 8.70
C HIS A 475 29.80 -10.83 7.59
N GLU A 476 30.32 -11.99 7.24
CA GLU A 476 29.70 -12.86 6.25
C GLU A 476 28.70 -13.78 6.93
N VAL A 477 27.53 -13.94 6.31
CA VAL A 477 26.44 -14.79 6.78
C VAL A 477 25.97 -15.65 5.61
N PRO A 478 25.86 -16.99 5.77
CA PRO A 478 25.22 -17.84 4.78
C PRO A 478 23.79 -17.35 4.51
N VAL A 479 23.37 -17.31 3.25
CA VAL A 479 22.00 -16.98 2.87
C VAL A 479 21.22 -18.28 2.74
N PRO A 480 20.26 -18.54 3.63
CA PRO A 480 19.40 -19.72 3.52
C PRO A 480 18.69 -19.75 2.16
N SER A 481 18.47 -20.95 1.61
CA SER A 481 17.87 -21.12 0.28
C SER A 481 16.47 -20.50 0.18
N ASP A 482 15.67 -20.54 1.24
CA ASP A 482 14.35 -19.89 1.30
C ASP A 482 14.46 -18.37 1.24
N VAL A 483 15.49 -17.77 1.85
CA VAL A 483 15.76 -16.33 1.76
C VAL A 483 16.19 -15.97 0.34
N ALA A 484 17.06 -16.78 -0.28
CA ALA A 484 17.47 -16.59 -1.67
C ALA A 484 16.27 -16.65 -2.63
N VAL A 485 15.35 -17.61 -2.43
CA VAL A 485 14.10 -17.72 -3.19
C VAL A 485 13.23 -16.49 -3.01
N ARG A 486 13.05 -16.00 -1.77
CA ARG A 486 12.27 -14.77 -1.49
C ARG A 486 12.88 -13.53 -2.14
N LEU A 487 14.20 -13.37 -2.09
CA LEU A 487 14.92 -12.28 -2.77
C LEU A 487 14.72 -12.36 -4.28
N GLY A 488 14.79 -13.56 -4.85
CA GLY A 488 14.51 -13.81 -6.26
C GLY A 488 13.08 -13.44 -6.64
N ALA A 489 12.09 -13.85 -5.84
CA ALA A 489 10.68 -13.55 -6.08
C ALA A 489 10.40 -12.05 -6.06
N ALA A 490 10.89 -11.35 -5.03
CA ALA A 490 10.75 -9.90 -4.91
C ALA A 490 11.41 -9.17 -6.09
N ARG A 491 12.57 -9.66 -6.57
CA ARG A 491 13.21 -9.12 -7.77
C ARG A 491 12.31 -9.27 -9.00
N SER A 492 11.80 -10.48 -9.24
CA SER A 492 10.95 -10.77 -10.39
C SER A 492 9.69 -9.91 -10.39
N GLU A 493 9.06 -9.73 -9.23
CA GLU A 493 7.90 -8.85 -9.05
C GLU A 493 8.22 -7.40 -9.44
N ILE A 494 9.32 -6.86 -8.94
CA ILE A 494 9.74 -5.49 -9.27
C ILE A 494 10.12 -5.31 -10.74
N ILE A 495 10.76 -6.30 -11.36
CA ILE A 495 11.05 -6.29 -12.80
C ILE A 495 9.75 -6.24 -13.58
N ALA A 496 8.78 -7.09 -13.21
CA ALA A 496 7.45 -7.07 -13.80
C ALA A 496 6.83 -5.69 -13.62
N MET A 497 6.76 -5.14 -12.40
CA MET A 497 6.19 -3.81 -12.13
C MET A 497 6.80 -2.70 -12.99
N ALA A 498 8.12 -2.71 -13.18
CA ALA A 498 8.78 -1.72 -14.02
C ALA A 498 8.46 -1.92 -15.52
N GLN A 499 8.54 -3.15 -16.03
CA GLN A 499 8.17 -3.48 -17.43
C GLN A 499 6.75 -3.05 -17.73
N ASN A 500 5.88 -3.34 -16.78
CA ASN A 500 4.48 -3.02 -16.78
C ASN A 500 4.24 -1.50 -16.84
N ALA A 501 4.98 -0.71 -16.05
CA ALA A 501 4.96 0.76 -16.15
C ALA A 501 5.53 1.32 -17.48
N GLY A 502 5.80 0.49 -18.49
CA GLY A 502 6.45 0.86 -19.75
C GLY A 502 7.93 1.19 -19.57
N ILE A 503 8.49 0.93 -18.39
CA ILE A 503 9.89 1.17 -18.08
C ILE A 503 10.63 -0.12 -18.41
N GLN A 504 11.35 -0.15 -19.52
CA GLN A 504 12.24 -1.29 -19.79
C GLN A 504 13.35 -1.35 -18.75
N PRO A 505 13.33 -2.30 -17.80
CA PRO A 505 14.23 -2.28 -16.67
C PRO A 505 15.63 -2.58 -17.17
N LYS A 506 16.52 -1.59 -17.07
CA LYS A 506 17.91 -1.78 -17.46
C LYS A 506 18.73 -2.20 -16.23
N PRO A 507 19.89 -2.87 -16.39
CA PRO A 507 20.82 -3.19 -15.30
C PRO A 507 21.28 -2.00 -14.46
N GLN A 508 21.01 -0.76 -14.89
CA GLN A 508 21.21 0.50 -14.17
C GLN A 508 19.96 1.05 -13.44
N TYR A 509 18.75 0.56 -13.72
CA TYR A 509 17.53 0.98 -13.03
C TYR A 509 17.43 0.30 -11.66
N ARG A 510 16.88 0.98 -10.66
CA ARG A 510 16.83 0.48 -9.29
C ARG A 510 15.44 0.66 -8.77
N ALA A 511 15.01 -0.30 -7.99
CA ALA A 511 13.74 -0.26 -7.31
C ALA A 511 13.93 -0.73 -5.87
N VAL A 512 12.92 -0.50 -5.06
CA VAL A 512 12.93 -0.86 -3.65
C VAL A 512 11.72 -1.72 -3.39
N GLY A 513 11.96 -2.95 -2.95
CA GLY A 513 10.91 -3.80 -2.39
C GLY A 513 10.86 -3.60 -0.89
N PHE A 514 9.66 -3.51 -0.32
CA PHE A 514 9.48 -3.63 1.12
C PHE A 514 9.23 -5.10 1.43
N VAL A 515 9.97 -5.64 2.39
CA VAL A 515 9.77 -7.01 2.84
C VAL A 515 9.13 -6.96 4.21
N ASN A 516 7.99 -7.62 4.33
CA ASN A 516 7.45 -7.96 5.63
C ASN A 516 8.11 -9.27 6.05
N PHE A 517 8.98 -9.23 7.06
CA PHE A 517 9.51 -10.46 7.64
C PHE A 517 8.43 -11.10 8.54
N ASP A 518 8.55 -12.40 8.80
CA ASP A 518 7.60 -13.14 9.66
C ASP A 518 7.55 -12.58 11.10
N ASP A 519 8.52 -11.76 11.49
CA ASP A 519 8.45 -10.90 12.66
C ASP A 519 7.76 -9.57 12.28
N PRO A 520 6.55 -9.29 12.80
CA PRO A 520 5.79 -8.08 12.49
C PRO A 520 6.50 -6.77 12.93
N ASN A 521 7.55 -6.87 13.75
CA ASN A 521 8.37 -5.73 14.18
C ASN A 521 9.60 -5.49 13.30
N LEU A 522 9.95 -6.44 12.42
CA LEU A 522 11.05 -6.32 11.47
C LEU A 522 10.52 -5.82 10.13
N LYS A 523 10.65 -4.51 9.91
CA LYS A 523 10.38 -3.90 8.60
C LYS A 523 11.64 -3.97 7.75
N GLY A 524 11.58 -4.78 6.69
CA GLY A 524 12.65 -4.97 5.73
C GLY A 524 12.51 -4.09 4.48
N MET A 525 13.65 -3.86 3.84
CA MET A 525 13.70 -3.30 2.49
C MET A 525 14.76 -4.04 1.69
N ILE A 526 14.55 -4.17 0.40
CA ILE A 526 15.56 -4.67 -0.54
C ILE A 526 15.73 -3.62 -1.64
N GLU A 527 16.96 -3.14 -1.83
CA GLU A 527 17.32 -2.48 -3.07
C GLU A 527 17.36 -3.55 -4.17
N LEU A 528 16.36 -3.53 -5.05
CA LEU A 528 16.24 -4.46 -6.15
C LEU A 528 16.73 -3.86 -7.44
N VAL A 529 17.29 -4.74 -8.25
CA VAL A 529 18.07 -4.41 -9.42
C VAL A 529 17.56 -5.30 -10.54
N PRO A 530 16.99 -4.71 -11.59
CA PRO A 530 16.61 -5.45 -12.78
C PRO A 530 17.87 -5.92 -13.51
N CYS A 531 18.35 -7.10 -13.17
CA CYS A 531 19.26 -7.82 -14.04
C CYS A 531 18.37 -8.62 -15.00
N GLN A 532 18.54 -8.41 -16.31
CA GLN A 532 18.09 -9.44 -17.25
C GLN A 532 18.93 -10.69 -16.95
N GLY A 533 18.27 -11.82 -16.73
CA GLY A 533 18.96 -13.08 -16.44
C GLY A 533 20.07 -13.33 -17.46
N HIS A 534 21.21 -13.82 -16.96
CA HIS A 534 22.24 -14.40 -17.82
C HIS A 534 21.72 -15.67 -18.47
#